data_AF-A0A7C8N1R0-F1
#
_entry.id   AF-A0A7C8N1R0-F1
#
_cell.length_a   1.000
_cell.length_b   1.000
_cell.length_c   1.000
_cell.angle_alpha   90.00
_cell.angle_beta   90.00
_cell.angle_gamma   90.00
#
_symmetry.space_group_name_H-M   'P 1'
#
loop_
_entity.id
_entity.type
_entity.pdbx_description
1 polymer ?
#
loop_
_entity_poly.entity_id
_entity_poly.type
_entity_poly.pdbx_seq_one_letter_code
_entity_poly.pdbx_strand_id
1 'polypeptide(L)' 'MSAGKGTFSFKWSEPAEEVYVTGSFDNWTKSEKLTKTADGSHVGVVTVPIEKNTYK' A
#
# COMPACT_ATOMS: atom_id res chain seq x y z
N MET A 1 -10.03 -2.30 20.88
CA MET A 1 -8.96 -3.10 20.26
C MET A 1 -7.97 -2.11 19.66
N SER A 2 -6.69 -2.09 20.05
CA SER A 2 -5.72 -1.24 19.36
C SER A 2 -5.29 -1.93 18.07
N ALA A 3 -5.79 -1.47 16.93
CA ALA A 3 -5.22 -1.83 15.65
C ALA A 3 -3.80 -1.25 15.61
N GLY A 4 -2.79 -2.11 15.50
CA GLY A 4 -1.43 -1.66 15.22
C GLY A 4 -1.39 -1.02 13.83
N LYS A 5 -0.41 -0.17 13.55
CA LYS A 5 -0.14 0.28 12.19
C LYS A 5 1.18 -0.34 11.73
N GLY A 6 1.19 -0.88 10.52
CA GLY A 6 2.39 -1.39 9.87
C GLY A 6 2.68 -0.63 8.60
N THR A 7 3.97 -0.50 8.27
CA THR A 7 4.43 0.08 7.01
C THR A 7 4.88 -1.03 6.08
N PHE A 8 4.37 -1.05 4.85
CA PHE A 8 4.68 -2.06 3.85
C PHE A 8 5.21 -1.40 2.58
N SER A 9 6.25 -1.98 2.01
CA SER A 9 6.84 -1.52 0.74
C SER A 9 6.14 -2.22 -0.43
N PHE A 10 5.70 -1.42 -1.40
CA PHE A 10 5.08 -1.88 -2.64
C PHE A 10 5.98 -1.56 -3.82
N LYS A 11 6.04 -2.49 -4.78
CA LYS A 11 6.71 -2.31 -6.08
C LYS A 11 5.80 -2.82 -7.20
N TRP A 12 5.63 -2.00 -8.22
CA TRP A 12 4.93 -2.33 -9.46
C TRP A 12 5.89 -2.18 -10.64
N SER A 13 6.18 -3.26 -11.34
CA SER A 13 7.20 -3.30 -12.39
C SER A 13 6.63 -3.21 -13.81
N GLU A 14 5.31 -3.31 -13.97
CA GLU A 14 4.66 -3.24 -15.28
C GLU A 14 4.53 -1.79 -15.78
N PRO A 15 4.52 -1.56 -17.10
CA PRO A 15 4.34 -0.23 -17.68
C PRO A 15 3.05 0.42 -17.21
N ALA A 16 3.15 1.60 -16.60
CA ALA A 16 2.03 2.41 -16.18
C ALA A 16 2.41 3.90 -16.17
N GLU A 17 1.39 4.75 -16.31
CA GLU A 17 1.54 6.19 -16.12
C GLU A 17 1.45 6.56 -14.64
N GLU A 18 0.47 5.97 -13.94
CA GLU A 18 0.24 6.15 -12.51
C GLU A 18 -0.14 4.82 -11.87
N VAL A 19 0.33 4.58 -10.65
CA VAL A 19 0.01 3.39 -9.87
C VAL A 19 -0.43 3.82 -8.48
N TYR A 20 -1.51 3.22 -7.99
CA TYR A 20 -2.08 3.48 -6.67
C TYR A 20 -2.21 2.18 -5.89
N VAL A 21 -1.91 2.23 -4.60
CA VAL A 21 -2.22 1.15 -3.65
C VAL A 21 -3.52 1.51 -2.95
N THR A 22 -4.49 0.60 -2.96
CA THR A 22 -5.81 0.84 -2.41
C THR A 22 -6.40 -0.46 -1.87
N GLY A 23 -7.27 -0.39 -0.88
CA GLY A 23 -7.83 -1.54 -0.19
C GLY A 23 -8.82 -1.15 0.90
N SER A 24 -9.09 -2.06 1.84
CA SER A 24 -9.98 -1.78 2.97
C SER A 24 -9.47 -0.64 3.87
N PHE A 25 -8.15 -0.41 3.89
CA PHE A 25 -7.52 0.60 4.74
C PHE A 25 -7.77 2.05 4.29
N ASP A 26 -8.07 2.27 3.00
CA ASP A 26 -8.38 3.58 2.42
C ASP A 26 -9.79 3.63 1.81
N ASN A 27 -10.66 2.67 2.16
CA ASN A 27 -12.00 2.52 1.58
C ASN A 27 -12.00 2.47 0.03
N TRP A 28 -10.96 1.92 -0.59
CA TRP A 28 -10.83 1.80 -2.04
C TRP A 28 -10.77 3.15 -2.79
N THR A 29 -10.31 4.22 -2.13
CA THR A 29 -10.34 5.59 -2.67
C THR A 29 -9.11 5.99 -3.47
N LYS A 30 -8.11 5.10 -3.62
CA LYS A 30 -6.82 5.36 -4.31
C LYS A 30 -6.04 6.51 -3.66
N SER A 31 -5.97 6.56 -2.33
CA SER A 31 -5.28 7.66 -1.63
C SER A 31 -3.74 7.56 -1.68
N GLU A 32 -3.19 6.39 -1.96
CA GLU A 32 -1.73 6.13 -1.90
C GLU A 32 -1.14 5.97 -3.30
N LYS A 33 -0.49 7.01 -3.82
CA LYS A 33 0.17 6.99 -5.14
C LYS A 33 1.62 6.50 -5.01
N LEU A 34 2.03 5.58 -5.88
CA LEU A 34 3.42 5.14 -5.98
C LEU A 34 4.25 6.11 -6.82
N THR A 35 5.51 6.27 -6.44
CA THR A 35 6.47 7.12 -7.15
C THR A 35 7.12 6.33 -8.27
N LYS A 36 7.05 6.87 -9.49
CA LYS A 36 7.74 6.31 -10.65
C LYS A 36 9.25 6.52 -10.53
N THR A 37 10.02 5.46 -10.72
CA THR A 37 11.48 5.46 -10.67
C THR A 37 12.08 5.57 -12.08
N ALA A 38 13.38 5.89 -12.15
CA ALA A 38 14.09 6.04 -13.42
C ALA A 38 14.13 4.75 -14.26
N ASP A 39 14.01 3.58 -13.64
CA ASP A 39 13.94 2.27 -14.29
C ASP A 39 12.54 1.92 -14.82
N GLY A 40 11.55 2.81 -14.67
CA GLY A 40 10.18 2.63 -15.13
C GLY A 40 9.26 1.90 -14.15
N SER A 41 9.79 1.39 -13.02
CA SER A 41 8.95 0.81 -11.97
C SER A 41 8.29 1.88 -11.11
N HIS A 42 7.32 1.49 -10.27
CA HIS A 42 6.67 2.36 -9.31
C HIS A 42 6.84 1.78 -7.91
N VAL A 43 7.30 2.59 -6.97
CA VAL A 43 7.58 2.16 -5.59
C VAL A 43 6.99 3.11 -4.56
N GLY A 44 6.69 2.59 -3.38
CA GLY A 44 6.17 3.40 -2.27
C GLY A 44 6.01 2.59 -0.99
N VAL A 45 5.88 3.30 0.13
CA VAL A 45 5.63 2.71 1.45
C VAL A 45 4.27 3.16 1.92
N VAL A 46 3.39 2.20 2.23
CA VAL A 46 2.01 2.48 2.65
C VAL A 46 1.82 2.02 4.09
N THR A 47 1.17 2.86 4.89
CA THR A 47 0.79 2.52 6.26
C THR A 47 -0.60 1.89 6.29
N VAL A 48 -0.69 0.63 6.66
CA VAL A 48 -1.97 -0.09 6.76
C VAL A 48 -2.28 -0.50 8.20
N PRO A 49 -3.56 -0.55 8.61
CA PRO A 49 -3.97 -1.16 9.86
C PRO A 49 -3.59 -2.65 9.88
N ILE A 50 -3.00 -3.10 10.99
CA ILE A 50 -2.75 -4.51 11.27
C ILE A 50 -3.78 -4.96 12.31
N GLU A 51 -4.62 -5.90 11.90
CA GLU A 51 -5.51 -6.60 12.81
C GLU A 51 -4.78 -7.80 13.43
N LYS A 52 -4.74 -7.83 14.76
CA LYS A 52 -4.23 -8.99 15.49
C LYS A 52 -5.39 -9.93 15.78
N ASN A 53 -5.47 -11.04 15.05
CA ASN A 53 -6.45 -12.09 15.28
C ASN A 53 -5.92 -13.09 16.31
N THR A 54 -6.64 -13.28 17.41
CA THR A 54 -6.39 -14.34 18.41
C THR A 54 -7.47 -15.40 18.31
N TYR A 55 -7.08 -16.67 18.31
CA TYR A 55 -7.98 -17.84 18.25
C TYR A 55 -7.81 -18.72 19.50
N LYS A 56 -8.81 -19.56 19.80
CA LYS A 56 -8.81 -20.56 20.88
C LYS A 56 -9.21 -21.92 20.31
#